data_AF-A0AAV0W4E6-F1
#
_entry.id   AF-A0AAV0W4E6-F1
#
_cell.length_a   1.000
_cell.length_b   1.000
_cell.length_c   1.000
_cell.angle_alpha   90.00
_cell.angle_beta   90.00
_cell.angle_gamma   90.00
#
_symmetry.space_group_name_H-M   'P 1'
#
loop_
_entity.id
_entity.type
_entity.pdbx_description
1 polymer ?
#
loop_
_entity_poly.entity_id
_entity_poly.type
_entity_poly.pdbx_seq_one_letter_code
_entity_poly.pdbx_strand_id
1 'polypeptide(L)'
;MSSPDGVQSIECNLFKFNRENKNVKRIATSHDDIGDICSLETTINCKRTVLVSVYIFPNTPFERIKEFFVLNLMAYSPKLKGIFEVLKKYNNHDLPMIVGGNLNLDLRGSHGTEFIEFMRTELGLELSNDIATSSSRNSTCIDILSIHREA
;
A
#
# COMPACT_ATOMS: atom_id res chain seq x y z
N MET A 1 -7.68 28.02 -35.06
CA MET A 1 -6.92 26.75 -34.98
C MET A 1 -7.29 26.10 -33.66
N SER A 2 -8.07 25.03 -33.73
CA SER A 2 -8.66 24.31 -32.61
C SER A 2 -7.84 23.06 -32.35
N SER A 3 -7.28 22.92 -31.15
CA SER A 3 -6.70 21.66 -30.67
C SER A 3 -7.83 20.82 -30.05
N PRO A 4 -8.02 19.57 -30.48
CA PRO A 4 -9.02 18.67 -29.91
C PRO A 4 -8.43 17.87 -28.73
N ASP A 5 -9.34 17.28 -27.97
CA ASP A 5 -9.13 16.19 -26.99
C ASP A 5 -8.59 16.57 -25.61
N GLY A 6 -9.44 17.32 -24.89
CA GLY A 6 -9.53 17.17 -23.44
C GLY A 6 -10.07 15.79 -23.09
N VAL A 7 -9.17 14.82 -22.91
CA VAL A 7 -9.49 13.58 -22.21
C VAL A 7 -9.61 13.94 -20.73
N GLN A 8 -10.82 14.26 -20.29
CA GLN A 8 -11.14 14.20 -18.87
C GLN A 8 -10.91 12.74 -18.44
N SER A 9 -9.88 12.51 -17.63
CA SER A 9 -9.68 11.23 -16.97
C SER A 9 -10.94 10.96 -16.15
N ILE A 10 -11.65 9.89 -16.50
CA ILE A 10 -12.72 9.39 -15.65
C ILE A 10 -12.00 8.84 -14.43
N GLU A 11 -12.02 9.59 -13.32
CA GLU A 11 -11.61 9.11 -12.02
C GLU A 11 -12.46 7.87 -11.68
N CYS A 12 -11.94 6.69 -11.99
CA CYS A 12 -12.51 5.42 -11.59
C CYS A 12 -12.21 5.21 -10.10
N ASN A 13 -12.83 6.02 -9.25
CA ASN A 13 -12.79 5.82 -7.81
C ASN A 13 -13.58 4.53 -7.48
N LEU A 14 -12.86 3.47 -7.08
CA LEU A 14 -13.45 2.22 -6.63
C LEU A 14 -14.01 2.40 -5.21
N PHE A 15 -15.32 2.68 -5.17
CA PHE A 15 -16.10 2.85 -3.96
C PHE A 15 -16.70 1.52 -3.50
N LYS A 16 -16.49 1.12 -2.24
CA LYS A 16 -17.24 0.00 -1.65
C LYS A 16 -18.34 0.56 -0.75
N PHE A 17 -19.58 0.24 -1.11
CA PHE A 17 -20.73 0.51 -0.26
C PHE A 17 -20.72 -0.46 0.93
N ASN A 18 -20.56 0.08 2.14
CA ASN A 18 -20.70 -0.70 3.36
C ASN A 18 -22.17 -0.71 3.77
N ARG A 19 -22.77 -1.92 3.74
CA ARG A 19 -24.20 -2.12 4.03
C ARG A 19 -24.56 -1.90 5.49
N GLU A 20 -23.62 -2.06 6.41
CA GLU A 20 -23.86 -1.96 7.86
C GLU A 20 -23.92 -0.51 8.33
N ASN A 21 -23.07 0.36 7.76
CA ASN A 21 -23.00 1.78 8.14
C ASN A 21 -23.51 2.75 7.05
N LYS A 22 -24.05 2.21 5.94
CA LYS A 22 -24.60 2.95 4.78
C LYS A 22 -23.65 4.02 4.23
N ASN A 23 -22.35 3.78 4.32
CA ASN A 23 -21.34 4.74 3.87
C ASN A 23 -20.54 4.18 2.68
N VAL A 24 -20.06 5.08 1.84
CA VAL A 24 -19.12 4.81 0.77
C VAL A 24 -17.72 5.06 1.30
N LYS A 25 -16.98 3.98 1.58
CA LYS A 25 -15.57 4.09 2.00
C LYS A 25 -14.70 4.04 0.74
N ARG A 26 -13.74 4.96 0.64
CA ARG A 26 -12.69 4.88 -0.39
C ARG A 26 -11.87 3.63 -0.12
N ILE A 27 -11.99 2.65 -1.01
CA ILE A 27 -11.29 1.36 -0.89
C ILE A 27 -10.12 1.30 -1.84
N ALA A 28 -10.04 2.13 -2.88
CA ALA A 28 -8.88 2.24 -3.73
C ALA A 28 -8.47 3.70 -4.00
N THR A 29 -7.17 3.94 -4.04
CA THR A 29 -6.56 5.16 -4.57
C THR A 29 -5.76 4.75 -5.80
N SER A 30 -6.19 5.18 -6.98
CA SER A 30 -5.31 5.23 -8.15
C SER A 30 -4.48 6.50 -8.03
N HIS A 31 -3.16 6.40 -8.14
CA HIS A 31 -2.31 7.56 -8.31
C HIS A 31 -1.82 7.58 -9.75
N ASP A 32 -2.20 8.63 -10.48
CA ASP A 32 -1.78 8.86 -11.86
C ASP A 32 -0.26 8.69 -11.92
N ASP A 33 0.16 7.68 -12.68
CA ASP A 33 1.55 7.31 -13.00
C ASP A 33 2.41 6.59 -11.95
N ILE A 34 1.84 6.14 -10.81
CA ILE A 34 2.60 5.34 -9.83
C ILE A 34 2.02 3.95 -9.67
N GLY A 35 0.71 3.85 -9.45
CA GLY A 35 0.07 2.58 -9.15
C GLY A 35 -1.27 2.71 -8.44
N ASP A 36 -1.84 1.54 -8.16
CA ASP A 36 -3.10 1.36 -7.48
C ASP A 36 -2.88 0.74 -6.11
N ILE A 37 -3.58 1.25 -5.12
CA ILE A 37 -3.65 0.64 -3.79
C ILE A 37 -5.10 0.47 -3.41
N CYS A 38 -5.46 -0.70 -2.90
CA CYS A 38 -6.75 -0.91 -2.28
C CYS A 38 -6.65 -1.50 -0.88
N SER A 39 -7.59 -1.14 -0.01
CA SER A 39 -7.57 -1.59 1.39
C SER A 39 -8.96 -1.95 1.92
N LEU A 40 -8.98 -2.97 2.76
CA LEU A 40 -10.17 -3.50 3.42
C LEU A 40 -9.85 -3.68 4.90
N GLU A 41 -10.76 -3.25 5.76
CA GLU A 41 -10.76 -3.68 7.15
C GLU A 41 -11.61 -4.95 7.30
N THR A 42 -11.07 -5.94 7.98
CA THR A 42 -11.72 -7.23 8.25
C THR A 42 -11.34 -7.72 9.65
N THR A 43 -11.87 -8.86 10.06
CA THR A 43 -11.51 -9.53 11.32
C THR A 43 -10.78 -10.84 11.01
N ILE A 44 -9.55 -10.98 11.52
CA ILE A 44 -8.75 -12.21 11.42
C ILE A 44 -8.45 -12.65 12.86
N ASN A 45 -8.76 -13.89 13.21
CA ASN A 45 -8.57 -14.41 14.57
C ASN A 45 -9.12 -13.48 15.66
N CYS A 46 -10.36 -13.01 15.47
CA CYS A 46 -11.04 -12.06 16.38
C CYS A 46 -10.36 -10.69 16.56
N LYS A 47 -9.33 -10.37 15.76
CA LYS A 47 -8.66 -9.07 15.75
C LYS A 47 -9.02 -8.30 14.49
N ARG A 48 -9.39 -7.03 14.63
CA ARG A 48 -9.63 -6.14 13.50
C ARG A 48 -8.29 -5.86 12.81
N THR A 49 -8.23 -6.11 11.51
CA THR A 49 -7.00 -6.11 10.70
C THR A 49 -7.25 -5.40 9.37
N VAL A 50 -6.25 -4.69 8.88
CA VAL A 50 -6.27 -4.03 7.57
C VAL A 50 -5.55 -4.92 6.56
N LEU A 51 -6.25 -5.31 5.50
CA LEU A 51 -5.65 -5.93 4.32
C LEU A 51 -5.44 -4.85 3.27
N VAL A 52 -4.24 -4.80 2.71
CA VAL A 52 -3.86 -3.87 1.65
C VAL A 52 -3.37 -4.67 0.46
N SER A 53 -3.91 -4.37 -0.73
CA SER A 53 -3.40 -4.86 -2.01
C SER A 53 -2.78 -3.70 -2.78
N VAL A 54 -1.57 -3.87 -3.30
CA VAL A 54 -0.85 -2.85 -4.07
C VAL A 54 -0.50 -3.38 -5.46
N TYR A 55 -0.61 -2.52 -6.45
CA TYR A 55 -0.04 -2.72 -7.77
C TYR A 55 0.74 -1.46 -8.17
N ILE A 56 2.06 -1.56 -8.28
CA ILE A 56 2.91 -0.45 -8.77
C ILE A 56 3.13 -0.63 -10.26
N PHE A 57 3.01 0.45 -11.03
CA PHE A 57 3.22 0.39 -12.47
C PHE A 57 4.70 0.09 -12.81
N PRO A 58 4.97 -0.64 -13.89
CA PRO A 58 6.35 -0.90 -14.33
C PRO A 58 7.14 0.39 -14.56
N ASN A 59 8.44 0.35 -14.27
CA ASN A 59 9.38 1.47 -14.44
C ASN A 59 9.10 2.71 -13.57
N THR A 60 8.24 2.60 -12.56
CA THR A 60 8.04 3.66 -11.57
C THR A 60 9.35 3.96 -10.84
N PRO A 61 9.80 5.23 -10.75
CA PRO A 61 11.00 5.59 -10.02
C PRO A 61 10.92 5.19 -8.55
N PHE A 62 11.99 4.60 -8.02
CA PHE A 62 12.00 4.04 -6.67
C PHE A 62 11.58 5.03 -5.57
N GLU A 63 12.04 6.29 -5.62
CA GLU A 63 11.62 7.33 -4.65
C GLU A 63 10.11 7.58 -4.66
N ARG A 64 9.47 7.52 -5.85
CA ARG A 64 8.02 7.68 -5.99
C ARG A 64 7.25 6.51 -5.38
N ILE A 65 7.83 5.31 -5.40
CA ILE A 65 7.26 4.14 -4.71
C ILE A 65 7.25 4.38 -3.21
N LYS A 66 8.36 4.85 -2.62
CA LYS A 66 8.42 5.18 -1.17
C LYS A 66 7.38 6.24 -0.80
N GLU A 67 7.33 7.34 -1.55
CA GLU A 67 6.33 8.41 -1.34
C GLU A 67 4.89 7.89 -1.39
N PHE A 68 4.57 7.03 -2.35
CA PHE A 68 3.25 6.44 -2.51
C PHE A 68 2.83 5.59 -1.30
N PHE A 69 3.74 4.77 -0.78
CA PHE A 69 3.48 3.99 0.42
C PHE A 69 3.31 4.88 1.66
N VAL A 70 4.15 5.90 1.84
CA VAL A 70 4.00 6.86 2.95
C VAL A 70 2.63 7.54 2.88
N LEU A 71 2.27 8.16 1.75
CA LEU A 71 1.03 8.92 1.64
C LEU A 71 -0.22 8.07 1.88
N ASN A 72 -0.22 6.81 1.46
CA ASN A 72 -1.39 5.94 1.61
C ASN A 72 -1.44 5.16 2.93
N LEU A 73 -0.28 4.86 3.55
CA LEU A 73 -0.20 3.99 4.72
C LEU A 73 0.25 4.71 6.00
N MET A 74 0.62 6.01 5.94
CA MET A 74 1.10 6.78 7.09
C MET A 74 0.15 6.76 8.30
N ALA A 75 -1.16 6.67 8.07
CA ALA A 75 -2.16 6.61 9.13
C ALA A 75 -2.05 5.35 10.01
N TYR A 76 -1.30 4.34 9.56
CA TYR A 76 -1.08 3.09 10.25
C TYR A 76 0.37 2.95 10.76
N SER A 77 1.26 3.87 10.38
CA SER A 77 2.66 3.85 10.83
C SER A 77 2.76 4.09 12.34
N PRO A 78 3.49 3.25 13.09
CA PRO A 78 3.77 3.48 14.50
C PRO A 78 4.59 4.76 14.77
N LYS A 79 5.47 5.16 13.84
CA LYS A 79 6.33 6.35 13.99
C LYS A 79 5.56 7.66 13.96
N LEU A 80 4.42 7.68 13.28
CA LEU A 80 3.60 8.89 13.12
C LEU A 80 2.51 8.99 14.20
N LYS A 81 2.52 8.07 15.19
CA LYS A 81 1.63 8.08 16.34
C LYS A 81 1.74 9.40 17.09
N GLY A 82 0.65 10.18 17.07
CA GLY A 82 0.54 11.44 17.78
C GLY A 82 1.10 12.68 17.06
N ILE A 83 1.73 12.54 15.89
CA ILE A 83 2.27 13.68 15.12
C ILE A 83 1.14 14.50 14.48
N PHE A 84 0.09 13.84 13.99
CA PHE A 84 -1.06 14.53 13.42
C PHE A 84 -2.25 14.44 14.36
N GLU A 85 -2.61 15.56 15.00
CA GLU A 85 -3.81 15.64 15.85
C GLU A 85 -5.10 15.27 15.10
N VAL A 86 -5.13 15.53 13.78
CA VAL A 86 -6.22 15.14 12.89
C VAL A 86 -6.36 13.62 12.77
N LEU A 87 -5.25 12.89 12.82
CA LEU A 87 -5.24 11.42 12.77
C LEU A 87 -5.56 10.78 14.13
N LYS A 88 -5.51 11.53 15.25
CA LYS A 88 -5.89 11.01 16.58
C LYS A 88 -7.34 10.49 16.62
N LYS A 89 -8.25 11.04 15.80
CA LYS A 89 -9.63 10.54 15.67
C LYS A 89 -9.74 9.21 14.89
N TYR A 90 -8.73 8.89 14.10
CA TYR A 90 -8.65 7.71 13.24
C TYR A 90 -7.58 6.73 13.74
N ASN A 91 -7.31 6.73 15.05
CA ASN A 91 -6.23 6.03 15.75
C ASN A 91 -6.20 4.52 15.44
N ASN A 92 -5.64 4.18 14.28
CA ASN A 92 -5.58 2.84 13.70
C ASN A 92 -4.16 2.27 13.76
N HIS A 93 -3.22 2.95 14.43
CA HIS A 93 -1.82 2.52 14.57
C HIS A 93 -1.68 1.16 15.26
N ASP A 94 -2.68 0.75 16.04
CA ASP A 94 -2.69 -0.54 16.72
C ASP A 94 -3.41 -1.64 15.90
N LEU A 95 -3.96 -1.32 14.72
CA LEU A 95 -4.53 -2.32 13.81
C LEU A 95 -3.38 -3.07 13.11
N PRO A 96 -3.33 -4.40 13.23
CA PRO A 96 -2.46 -5.20 12.38
C PRO A 96 -2.75 -4.90 10.91
N MET A 97 -1.68 -4.86 10.12
CA MET A 97 -1.76 -4.67 8.69
C MET A 97 -1.09 -5.83 7.98
N ILE A 98 -1.69 -6.28 6.89
CA ILE A 98 -1.11 -7.19 5.92
C ILE A 98 -1.10 -6.45 4.58
N VAL A 99 0.08 -6.26 4.01
CA VAL A 99 0.28 -5.64 2.70
C VAL A 99 0.74 -6.71 1.72
N GLY A 100 -0.06 -6.97 0.71
CA GLY A 100 0.28 -7.85 -0.41
C GLY A 100 0.26 -7.07 -1.72
N GLY A 101 1.01 -7.49 -2.73
CA GLY A 101 0.92 -6.83 -4.02
C GLY A 101 2.04 -7.12 -5.00
N ASN A 102 1.95 -6.53 -6.18
CA ASN A 102 3.01 -6.53 -7.18
C ASN A 102 3.68 -5.15 -7.22
N LEU A 103 4.98 -5.09 -6.99
CA LEU A 103 5.73 -3.84 -6.93
C LEU A 103 6.42 -3.47 -8.25
N ASN A 104 6.50 -4.40 -9.20
CA ASN A 104 7.38 -4.27 -10.37
C ASN A 104 8.82 -3.80 -10.01
N LEU A 105 9.27 -4.12 -8.80
CA LEU A 105 10.58 -3.81 -8.23
C LEU A 105 11.22 -5.13 -7.81
N ASP A 106 12.41 -5.48 -8.32
CA ASP A 106 13.09 -6.70 -7.88
C ASP A 106 13.60 -6.55 -6.44
N LEU A 107 12.97 -7.27 -5.52
CA LEU A 107 13.24 -7.25 -4.09
C LEU A 107 14.64 -7.75 -3.73
N ARG A 108 15.35 -8.41 -4.65
CA ARG A 108 16.73 -8.90 -4.44
C ARG A 108 17.79 -7.87 -4.81
N GLY A 109 17.42 -6.79 -5.49
CA GLY A 109 18.33 -5.71 -5.87
C GLY A 109 18.60 -4.72 -4.72
N SER A 110 19.48 -3.74 -4.96
CA SER A 110 19.80 -2.69 -3.98
C SER A 110 18.56 -1.90 -3.56
N HIS A 111 17.73 -1.45 -4.52
CA HIS A 111 16.46 -0.79 -4.24
C HIS A 111 15.46 -1.73 -3.54
N GLY A 112 15.50 -3.02 -3.81
CA GLY A 112 14.69 -4.03 -3.11
C GLY A 112 15.05 -4.10 -1.63
N THR A 113 16.33 -4.22 -1.31
CA THR A 113 16.85 -4.19 0.06
C THR A 113 16.49 -2.89 0.77
N GLU A 114 16.64 -1.74 0.10
CA GLU A 114 16.26 -0.45 0.65
C GLU A 114 14.75 -0.34 0.91
N PHE A 115 13.93 -0.86 -0.01
CA PHE A 115 12.48 -0.90 0.16
C PHE A 115 12.05 -1.75 1.37
N ILE A 116 12.67 -2.91 1.56
CA ILE A 116 12.41 -3.80 2.70
C ILE A 116 12.75 -3.07 4.00
N GLU A 117 13.88 -2.36 4.05
CA GLU A 117 14.28 -1.58 5.21
C GLU A 117 13.32 -0.42 5.48
N PHE A 118 12.87 0.27 4.44
CA PHE A 118 11.85 1.31 4.52
C PHE A 118 10.53 0.77 5.11
N MET A 119 10.02 -0.35 4.60
CA MET A 119 8.78 -0.98 5.10
C MET A 119 8.90 -1.32 6.59
N ARG A 120 10.05 -1.87 7.00
CA ARG A 120 10.34 -2.22 8.38
C ARG A 120 10.42 -1.00 9.29
N THR A 121 11.20 0.00 8.89
CA THR A 121 11.53 1.13 9.78
C THR A 121 10.46 2.20 9.78
N GLU A 122 9.85 2.53 8.64
CA GLU A 122 8.88 3.61 8.52
C GLU A 122 7.45 3.14 8.77
N LEU A 123 7.12 1.90 8.37
CA LEU A 123 5.76 1.37 8.49
C LEU A 123 5.63 0.26 9.54
N GLY A 124 6.73 -0.26 10.10
CA GLY A 124 6.67 -1.37 11.05
C GLY A 124 6.27 -2.70 10.41
N LEU A 125 6.40 -2.82 9.08
CA LEU A 125 6.00 -3.98 8.30
C LEU A 125 7.21 -4.85 7.99
N GLU A 126 7.19 -6.10 8.45
CA GLU A 126 8.22 -7.09 8.13
C GLU A 126 7.83 -7.88 6.88
N LEU A 127 8.81 -8.13 6.01
CA LEU A 127 8.63 -8.98 4.84
C LEU A 127 8.39 -10.43 5.29
N SER A 128 7.33 -11.03 4.78
CA SER A 128 6.98 -12.44 4.98
C SER A 128 7.35 -13.33 3.79
N ASN A 129 7.73 -12.74 2.64
CA ASN A 129 8.17 -13.47 1.47
C ASN A 129 9.55 -14.10 1.65
N ASP A 130 9.73 -15.27 1.06
CA ASP A 130 11.08 -15.77 0.75
C ASP A 130 11.57 -15.11 -0.54
N ILE A 131 12.50 -14.16 -0.41
CA ILE A 131 13.08 -13.43 -1.54
C ILE A 131 13.91 -14.32 -2.48
N ALA A 132 14.31 -15.52 -2.06
CA ALA A 132 15.01 -16.47 -2.94
C ALA A 132 14.04 -17.10 -3.96
N THR A 133 12.74 -17.11 -3.66
CA THR A 133 11.72 -17.68 -4.53
C THR A 133 11.27 -16.65 -5.57
N SER A 134 11.35 -17.01 -6.85
CA SER A 134 10.88 -16.17 -7.95
C SER A 134 9.35 -16.05 -7.92
N SER A 135 8.85 -14.82 -8.07
CA SER A 135 7.43 -14.54 -8.23
C SER A 135 7.06 -14.16 -9.67
N SER A 136 8.05 -13.98 -10.55
CA SER A 136 7.86 -13.67 -11.97
C SER A 136 8.39 -14.76 -12.91
N ARG A 137 8.02 -14.67 -14.20
CA ARG A 137 8.54 -15.55 -15.27
C ARG A 137 10.00 -15.28 -15.63
N ASN A 138 10.54 -14.11 -15.27
CA ASN A 138 11.91 -13.70 -15.57
C ASN A 138 12.86 -13.97 -14.38
N SER A 139 12.49 -14.91 -13.52
CA SER A 139 13.26 -15.27 -12.33
C SER A 139 13.49 -14.08 -11.37
N THR A 140 12.54 -13.15 -11.26
CA THR A 140 12.56 -12.01 -10.32
C THR A 140 11.55 -12.14 -9.19
N CYS A 141 11.85 -11.53 -8.04
CA CYS A 141 10.94 -11.46 -6.89
C CYS A 141 10.36 -10.05 -6.85
N ILE A 142 9.17 -9.86 -7.42
CA ILE A 142 8.53 -8.54 -7.58
C ILE A 142 7.23 -8.40 -6.79
N ASP A 143 6.71 -9.51 -6.28
CA ASP A 143 5.54 -9.51 -5.41
C ASP A 143 6.00 -9.39 -3.96
N ILE A 144 5.18 -8.71 -3.16
CA ILE A 144 5.41 -8.49 -1.73
C ILE A 144 4.28 -9.11 -0.91
N LEU A 145 4.65 -9.65 0.24
CA LEU A 145 3.77 -9.86 1.38
C LEU A 145 4.51 -9.37 2.62
N SER A 146 3.95 -8.38 3.30
CA SER A 146 4.50 -7.86 4.55
C SER A 146 3.41 -7.75 5.61
N ILE A 147 3.79 -7.98 6.87
CA ILE A 147 2.88 -7.99 8.01
C ILE A 147 3.44 -7.17 9.17
N HIS A 148 2.57 -6.56 9.98
CA HIS A 148 3.00 -6.06 11.28
C HIS A 148 3.42 -7.27 12.14
N ARG A 149 4.63 -7.24 12.70
CA ARG A 149 5.00 -8.21 13.73
C ARG A 149 4.33 -7.80 15.04
N GLU A 150 3.67 -8.73 15.71
CA GLU A 150 3.31 -8.51 17.11
C GLU A 150 4.62 -8.47 17.92
N ALA A 151 4.81 -7.40 18.67
CA ALA A 151 5.90 -7.26 19.63
C ALA A 151 5.63 -8.09 20.89
#